data_AF-A0A0J7L5K7-F1
#
_entry.id   AF-A0A0J7L5K7-F1
#
_cell.length_a   1.000
_cell.length_b   1.000
_cell.length_c   1.000
_cell.angle_alpha   90.00
_cell.angle_beta   90.00
_cell.angle_gamma   90.00
#
_symmetry.space_group_name_H-M   'P 1'
#
loop_
_entity.id
_entity.type
_entity.pdbx_description
1 polymer ?
#
loop_
_entity_poly.entity_id
_entity_poly.type
_entity_poly.pdbx_seq_one_letter_code
_entity_poly.pdbx_strand_id
1 'polypeptide(L)'
;MAKILNKDPVTYEKERENFLKDLRHFHETRGVYSTVIGNGRTLQHDTVICGYKIPKGIQVVFPTLVTGNMEDYVADSKTFKPARWLKDELKDDNEKLHPFASLPYGYGARMCLGRRFADLEMQVLLTKLLRSYKLEYHHEPLKYKVTFMYAPDGELKFKVIKR
;
A
#
# COMPACT_ATOMS: atom_id res chain seq x y z
N MET A 1 19.42 -3.23 9.63
CA MET A 1 18.55 -3.16 10.84
C MET A 1 19.13 -2.35 12.01
N ALA A 2 20.44 -2.05 12.07
CA ALA A 2 21.05 -1.41 13.25
C ALA A 2 20.70 0.07 13.50
N LYS A 3 20.35 0.87 12.47
CA LYS A 3 20.10 2.32 12.63
C LYS A 3 18.74 2.70 13.25
N ILE A 4 17.76 1.79 13.28
CA ILE A 4 16.40 2.12 13.74
C ILE A 4 16.33 2.19 15.27
N LEU A 5 17.30 1.60 16.00
CA LEU A 5 17.25 1.44 17.46
C LEU A 5 17.79 2.64 18.27
N ASN A 6 17.98 3.81 17.64
CA ASN A 6 18.38 5.02 18.35
C ASN A 6 17.31 5.40 19.41
N LYS A 7 17.67 6.07 20.51
CA LYS A 7 16.74 6.58 21.55
C LYS A 7 16.38 8.06 21.35
N ASP A 8 16.99 8.73 20.38
CA ASP A 8 16.73 10.13 20.04
C ASP A 8 15.27 10.42 19.66
N PRO A 9 14.76 11.65 19.87
CA PRO A 9 13.44 12.04 19.39
C PRO A 9 13.25 11.74 17.89
N VAL A 10 12.09 11.19 17.52
CA VAL A 10 11.71 10.95 16.12
C VAL A 10 11.45 12.30 15.46
N THR A 11 12.38 12.75 14.63
CA THR A 11 12.28 13.99 13.84
C THR A 11 12.42 13.65 12.36
N TYR A 12 11.72 14.38 11.50
CA TYR A 12 11.70 14.12 10.06
C TYR A 12 13.09 14.10 9.43
N GLU A 13 13.95 15.03 9.83
CA GLU A 13 15.31 15.21 9.29
C GLU A 13 16.20 14.01 9.59
N LYS A 14 16.13 13.49 10.83
CA LYS A 14 16.93 12.34 11.27
C LYS A 14 16.44 11.01 10.71
N GLU A 15 15.13 10.86 10.53
CA GLU A 15 14.51 9.58 10.18
C GLU A 15 14.15 9.47 8.69
N ARG A 16 14.42 10.51 7.89
CA ARG A 16 14.11 10.56 6.44
C ARG A 16 14.50 9.29 5.69
N GLU A 17 15.69 8.74 5.94
CA GLU A 17 16.13 7.49 5.29
C GLU A 17 15.32 6.27 5.73
N ASN A 18 14.96 6.18 7.02
CA ASN A 18 14.17 5.09 7.57
C ASN A 18 12.71 5.17 7.09
N PHE A 19 12.16 6.38 7.02
CA PHE A 19 10.84 6.65 6.45
C PHE A 19 10.74 6.22 4.99
N LEU A 20 11.78 6.44 4.19
CA LEU A 20 11.86 5.89 2.83
C LEU A 20 11.83 4.36 2.81
N LYS A 21 12.29 3.67 3.86
CA LYS A 21 12.20 2.20 3.97
C LYS A 21 10.85 1.73 4.43
N ASP A 22 10.24 2.42 5.38
CA ASP A 22 8.91 2.09 5.88
C ASP A 22 7.86 2.29 4.79
N LEU A 23 8.01 3.34 3.97
CA LEU A 23 7.16 3.56 2.79
C LEU A 23 7.09 2.33 1.88
N ARG A 24 8.20 1.60 1.70
CA ARG A 24 8.24 0.42 0.82
C ARG A 24 7.39 -0.73 1.34
N HIS A 25 7.53 -1.02 2.62
CA HIS A 25 6.70 -2.02 3.30
C HIS A 25 5.23 -1.62 3.25
N PHE A 26 4.96 -0.32 3.39
CA PHE A 26 3.62 0.21 3.31
C PHE A 26 3.04 0.18 1.88
N HIS A 27 3.85 0.45 0.86
CA HIS A 27 3.45 0.31 -0.55
C HIS A 27 3.15 -1.15 -0.90
N GLU A 28 4.01 -2.10 -0.51
CA GLU A 28 3.77 -3.53 -0.72
C GLU A 28 2.52 -4.02 0.02
N THR A 29 2.36 -3.62 1.29
CA THR A 29 1.16 -3.97 2.06
C THR A 29 -0.11 -3.50 1.35
N ARG A 30 -0.10 -2.33 0.71
CA ARG A 30 -1.28 -1.83 -0.02
C ARG A 30 -1.44 -2.43 -1.41
N GLY A 31 -0.36 -2.92 -2.03
CA GLY A 31 -0.44 -3.73 -3.25
C GLY A 31 -1.16 -5.05 -2.98
N VAL A 32 -0.83 -5.71 -1.87
CA VAL A 32 -1.39 -7.01 -1.49
C VAL A 32 -2.74 -6.86 -0.76
N TYR A 33 -2.85 -5.90 0.16
CA TYR A 33 -3.99 -5.65 1.05
C TYR A 33 -4.44 -4.18 0.99
N SER A 34 -4.96 -3.75 -0.17
CA SER A 34 -5.44 -2.38 -0.35
C SER A 34 -6.68 -2.09 0.51
N THR A 35 -6.64 -1.04 1.35
CA THR A 35 -7.77 -0.60 2.19
C THR A 35 -9.02 -0.26 1.38
N VAL A 36 -8.83 0.24 0.15
CA VAL A 36 -9.90 0.50 -0.82
C VAL A 36 -9.76 -0.48 -1.98
N ILE A 37 -10.80 -1.26 -2.26
CA ILE A 37 -10.75 -2.33 -3.27
C ILE A 37 -10.68 -1.79 -4.71
N GLY A 38 -11.20 -0.58 -4.92
CA GLY A 38 -11.19 0.08 -6.21
C GLY A 38 -11.91 1.42 -6.18
N ASN A 39 -11.78 2.18 -7.28
CA ASN A 39 -12.40 3.49 -7.44
C ASN A 39 -13.47 3.44 -8.53
N GLY A 40 -14.66 3.98 -8.28
CA GLY A 40 -15.74 4.09 -9.28
C GLY A 40 -15.93 5.50 -9.81
N ARG A 41 -16.28 5.64 -11.09
CA ARG A 41 -16.73 6.90 -11.70
C ARG A 41 -17.94 6.65 -12.60
N THR A 42 -18.96 7.47 -12.47
CA THR A 42 -20.09 7.48 -13.41
C THR A 42 -19.76 8.41 -14.56
N LEU A 43 -19.78 7.89 -15.78
CA LEU A 43 -19.49 8.68 -16.98
C LEU A 43 -20.55 9.76 -17.20
N GLN A 44 -20.11 10.99 -17.39
CA GLN A 44 -21.00 12.14 -17.60
C GLN A 44 -21.37 12.34 -19.08
N HIS A 45 -20.62 11.71 -19.99
CA HIS A 45 -20.79 11.76 -21.44
C HIS A 45 -20.39 10.40 -22.05
N ASP A 46 -20.90 10.11 -23.26
CA ASP A 46 -20.43 8.97 -24.05
C ASP A 46 -18.92 9.05 -24.23
N THR A 47 -18.20 7.98 -23.90
CA THR A 47 -16.74 7.95 -23.88
C THR A 47 -16.22 6.69 -24.55
N VAL A 48 -15.11 6.79 -25.27
CA VAL A 48 -14.41 5.63 -25.82
C VAL A 48 -13.25 5.25 -24.89
N ILE A 49 -13.27 4.04 -24.33
CA ILE A 49 -12.20 3.50 -23.48
C ILE A 49 -11.65 2.24 -24.15
N CYS A 50 -10.34 2.22 -24.45
CA CYS A 50 -9.68 1.09 -25.12
C CYS A 50 -10.39 0.63 -26.42
N GLY A 51 -10.97 1.57 -27.19
CA GLY A 51 -11.72 1.30 -28.41
C GLY A 51 -13.20 0.93 -28.21
N TYR A 52 -13.65 0.74 -26.97
CA TYR A 52 -15.05 0.44 -26.65
C TYR A 52 -15.84 1.73 -26.42
N LYS A 53 -16.97 1.90 -27.11
CA LYS A 53 -17.90 3.02 -26.88
C LYS A 53 -18.78 2.71 -25.67
N ILE A 54 -18.59 3.47 -24.60
CA ILE A 54 -19.34 3.34 -23.35
C ILE A 54 -20.33 4.52 -23.23
N PRO A 55 -21.63 4.26 -23.10
CA PRO A 55 -22.63 5.31 -22.96
C PRO A 55 -22.47 6.13 -21.67
N LYS A 56 -22.98 7.36 -21.70
CA LYS A 56 -23.21 8.18 -20.51
C LYS A 56 -24.03 7.41 -19.45
N GLY A 57 -23.72 7.65 -18.18
CA GLY A 57 -24.46 7.09 -17.04
C GLY A 57 -23.92 5.74 -16.56
N ILE A 58 -23.02 5.10 -17.30
CA ILE A 58 -22.36 3.86 -16.89
C ILE A 58 -21.32 4.15 -15.81
N GLN A 59 -21.33 3.31 -14.76
CA GLN A 59 -20.31 3.31 -13.73
C GLN A 59 -19.11 2.46 -14.18
N VAL A 60 -17.95 3.09 -14.31
CA VAL A 60 -16.68 2.44 -14.58
C VAL A 60 -15.92 2.28 -13.26
N VAL A 61 -15.45 1.07 -12.98
CA VAL A 61 -14.72 0.74 -11.76
C VAL A 61 -13.28 0.37 -12.12
N PHE A 62 -12.34 0.91 -11.34
CA PHE A 62 -10.91 0.61 -11.41
C PHE A 62 -10.55 -0.25 -10.20
N PRO A 63 -10.51 -1.58 -10.32
CA PRO A 63 -10.32 -2.49 -9.20
C PRO A 63 -8.83 -2.62 -8.85
N THR A 64 -8.30 -1.63 -8.14
CA THR A 64 -6.86 -1.57 -7.80
C THR A 64 -6.38 -2.74 -6.96
N LEU A 65 -7.26 -3.35 -6.15
CA LEU A 65 -6.94 -4.58 -5.43
C LEU A 65 -6.67 -5.75 -6.40
N VAL A 66 -7.44 -5.84 -7.49
CA VAL A 66 -7.27 -6.89 -8.50
C VAL A 66 -5.99 -6.64 -9.30
N THR A 67 -5.84 -5.43 -9.85
CA THR A 67 -4.66 -5.11 -10.68
C THR A 67 -3.34 -5.19 -9.92
N GLY A 68 -3.35 -4.90 -8.61
CA GLY A 68 -2.18 -5.03 -7.75
C GLY A 68 -1.79 -6.48 -7.46
N ASN A 69 -2.71 -7.43 -7.66
CA ASN A 69 -2.49 -8.86 -7.44
C ASN A 69 -2.34 -9.66 -8.74
N MET A 70 -2.48 -9.03 -9.91
CA MET A 70 -2.30 -9.70 -11.22
C MET A 70 -0.83 -9.77 -11.61
N GLU A 71 -0.35 -10.98 -11.93
CA GLU A 71 1.03 -11.23 -12.39
C GLU A 71 1.34 -10.50 -13.70
N ASP A 72 0.31 -10.21 -14.51
CA ASP A 72 0.41 -9.37 -15.70
C ASP A 72 0.88 -7.94 -15.41
N TYR A 73 0.72 -7.45 -14.18
CA TYR A 73 1.06 -6.07 -13.80
C TYR A 73 2.07 -5.99 -12.65
N VAL A 74 2.17 -7.05 -11.84
CA VAL A 74 3.06 -7.13 -10.69
C VAL A 74 3.70 -8.52 -10.69
N ALA A 75 4.98 -8.62 -11.05
CA ALA A 75 5.74 -9.87 -10.95
C ALA A 75 5.71 -10.41 -9.51
N ASP A 76 5.64 -11.72 -9.29
CA ASP A 76 5.55 -12.33 -7.95
C ASP A 76 4.50 -11.65 -7.04
N SER A 77 3.31 -11.34 -7.58
CA SER A 77 2.29 -10.53 -6.89
C SER A 77 1.81 -11.14 -5.56
N LYS A 78 1.90 -12.46 -5.41
CA LYS A 78 1.52 -13.20 -4.20
C LYS A 78 2.60 -13.18 -3.12
N THR A 79 3.83 -12.78 -3.46
CA THR A 79 4.95 -12.74 -2.54
C THR A 79 5.12 -11.33 -1.98
N PHE A 80 5.13 -11.20 -0.65
CA PHE A 80 5.41 -9.93 0.01
C PHE A 80 6.88 -9.52 -0.18
N LYS A 81 7.16 -8.65 -1.14
CA LYS A 81 8.49 -8.17 -1.53
C LYS A 81 8.56 -6.63 -1.51
N PRO A 82 8.77 -5.99 -0.35
CA PRO A 82 8.90 -4.52 -0.24
C PRO A 82 9.94 -3.89 -1.16
N ALA A 83 11.01 -4.64 -1.47
CA ALA A 83 12.08 -4.25 -2.37
C ALA A 83 11.58 -3.80 -3.76
N ARG A 84 10.48 -4.37 -4.25
CA ARG A 84 9.90 -4.10 -5.58
C ARG A 84 9.55 -2.63 -5.84
N TRP A 85 9.38 -1.84 -4.77
CA TRP A 85 9.06 -0.41 -4.86
C TRP A 85 10.30 0.50 -4.88
N LEU A 86 11.50 -0.08 -4.97
CA LEU A 86 12.77 0.65 -5.13
C LEU A 86 13.11 0.84 -6.60
N LYS A 87 13.16 2.10 -7.04
CA LYS A 87 13.56 2.46 -8.41
C LYS A 87 14.95 1.98 -8.80
N ASP A 88 15.85 1.78 -7.82
CA ASP A 88 17.24 1.39 -8.06
C ASP A 88 17.42 -0.14 -8.21
N GLU A 89 16.42 -0.94 -7.82
CA GLU A 89 16.45 -2.41 -7.87
C GLU A 89 15.69 -2.99 -9.08
N LEU A 90 14.87 -2.19 -9.77
CA LEU A 90 14.20 -2.52 -11.04
C LEU A 90 15.17 -2.55 -12.25
N LYS A 91 16.36 -3.11 -12.06
CA LYS A 91 17.38 -3.28 -13.12
C LYS A 91 17.29 -4.62 -13.85
N ASP A 92 16.47 -5.53 -13.33
CA ASP A 92 16.24 -6.83 -13.92
C ASP A 92 14.96 -6.78 -14.76
N ASP A 93 15.01 -7.22 -16.02
CA ASP A 93 13.87 -7.20 -16.95
C ASP A 93 12.68 -8.06 -16.46
N ASN A 94 12.91 -8.89 -15.44
CA ASN A 94 11.92 -9.74 -14.79
C ASN A 94 11.10 -9.03 -13.69
N GLU A 95 11.46 -7.80 -13.27
CA GLU A 95 10.71 -7.06 -12.24
C GLU A 95 9.61 -6.18 -12.84
N LYS A 96 8.54 -6.82 -13.33
CA LYS A 96 7.37 -6.12 -13.88
C LYS A 96 6.58 -5.44 -12.75
N LEU A 97 6.46 -4.10 -12.80
CA LEU A 97 5.57 -3.33 -11.94
C LEU A 97 4.91 -2.20 -12.74
N HIS A 98 3.64 -2.35 -13.09
CA HIS A 98 2.91 -1.31 -13.82
C HIS A 98 2.60 -0.12 -12.89
N PRO A 99 2.85 1.15 -13.30
CA PRO A 99 2.66 2.31 -12.42
C PRO A 99 1.23 2.51 -11.91
N PHE A 100 0.24 1.97 -12.62
CA PHE A 100 -1.17 2.01 -12.25
C PHE A 100 -1.69 0.69 -11.64
N ALA A 101 -0.81 -0.30 -11.42
CA ALA A 101 -1.22 -1.56 -10.78
C ALA A 101 -1.74 -1.34 -9.35
N SER A 102 -1.12 -0.40 -8.62
CA SER A 102 -1.52 -0.04 -7.26
C SER A 102 -1.67 1.47 -7.13
N LEU A 103 -2.90 1.92 -6.82
CA LEU A 103 -3.23 3.33 -6.59
C LEU A 103 -3.97 3.50 -5.24
N PRO A 104 -3.30 3.25 -4.11
CA PRO A 104 -3.96 3.26 -2.80
C PRO A 104 -4.55 4.61 -2.40
N TYR A 105 -4.07 5.70 -3.01
CA TYR A 105 -4.57 7.06 -2.81
C TYR A 105 -5.31 7.61 -4.03
N GLY A 106 -5.58 6.77 -5.04
CA GLY A 106 -6.07 7.22 -6.33
C GLY A 106 -5.02 8.03 -7.11
N TYR A 107 -5.47 8.64 -8.21
CA TYR A 107 -4.65 9.42 -9.13
C TYR A 107 -5.44 10.60 -9.71
N GLY A 108 -4.73 11.66 -10.14
CA GLY A 108 -5.31 12.83 -10.78
C GLY A 108 -6.02 13.78 -9.82
N ALA A 109 -6.93 14.61 -10.33
CA ALA A 109 -7.58 15.70 -9.60
C ALA A 109 -8.40 15.28 -8.36
N ARG A 110 -8.74 13.98 -8.24
CA ARG A 110 -9.49 13.42 -7.11
C ARG A 110 -8.63 12.45 -6.27
N MET A 111 -7.30 12.56 -6.35
CA MET A 111 -6.42 11.81 -5.48
C MET A 111 -6.60 12.24 -4.02
N CYS A 112 -6.31 11.34 -3.08
CA CYS A 112 -6.44 11.60 -1.65
C CYS A 112 -5.56 12.79 -1.24
N LEU A 113 -6.19 13.87 -0.79
CA LEU A 113 -5.51 15.06 -0.28
C LEU A 113 -4.65 14.74 0.94
N GLY A 114 -5.09 13.77 1.75
CA GLY A 114 -4.41 13.30 2.96
C GLY A 114 -3.21 12.39 2.72
N ARG A 115 -2.86 12.05 1.47
CA ARG A 115 -1.77 11.10 1.15
C ARG A 115 -0.49 11.37 1.93
N ARG A 116 -0.01 12.62 1.90
CA ARG A 116 1.27 12.98 2.54
C ARG A 116 1.18 12.88 4.06
N PHE A 117 0.04 13.26 4.62
CA PHE A 117 -0.20 13.17 6.06
C PHE A 117 -0.28 11.71 6.52
N ALA A 118 -1.07 10.87 5.83
CA ALA A 118 -1.20 9.46 6.14
C ALA A 118 0.13 8.71 6.02
N ASP A 119 0.92 8.99 4.97
CA ASP A 119 2.25 8.40 4.80
C ASP A 119 3.18 8.78 5.97
N LEU A 120 3.18 10.05 6.40
CA LEU A 120 3.98 10.52 7.54
C LEU A 120 3.50 9.93 8.87
N GLU A 121 2.19 9.91 9.11
CA GLU A 121 1.60 9.35 10.32
C GLU A 121 1.96 7.87 10.48
N MET A 122 1.84 7.10 9.40
CA MET A 122 2.19 5.67 9.41
C MET A 122 3.68 5.45 9.66
N GLN A 123 4.55 6.24 9.04
CA GLN A 123 6.00 6.18 9.27
C GLN A 123 6.36 6.47 10.74
N VAL A 124 5.80 7.54 11.31
CA VAL A 124 6.06 7.93 12.71
C VAL A 124 5.53 6.87 13.66
N LEU A 125 4.33 6.33 13.42
CA LEU A 125 3.73 5.27 14.22
C LEU A 125 4.62 4.02 14.21
N LEU A 126 4.95 3.50 13.01
CA LEU A 126 5.77 2.30 12.87
C LEU A 126 7.15 2.49 13.49
N THR A 127 7.79 3.63 13.26
CA THR A 127 9.10 3.94 13.84
C THR A 127 9.04 3.94 15.37
N LYS A 128 8.08 4.64 15.98
CA LYS A 128 7.92 4.67 17.45
C LYS A 128 7.61 3.29 18.02
N LEU A 129 6.74 2.53 17.35
CA LEU A 129 6.29 1.21 17.78
C LEU A 129 7.45 0.21 17.75
N LEU A 130 8.19 0.13 16.64
CA LEU A 130 9.31 -0.81 16.47
C LEU A 130 10.54 -0.45 17.31
N ARG A 131 10.72 0.83 17.63
CA ARG A 131 11.77 1.32 18.55
C ARG A 131 11.48 0.94 20.00
N SER A 132 10.22 1.04 20.41
CA SER A 132 9.82 0.85 21.80
C SER A 132 9.48 -0.61 22.12
N TYR A 133 9.06 -1.37 21.10
CA TYR A 133 8.54 -2.72 21.28
C TYR A 133 9.09 -3.69 20.24
N LYS A 134 9.17 -4.96 20.63
CA LYS A 134 9.26 -6.10 19.74
C LYS A 134 7.85 -6.68 19.59
N LEU A 135 7.34 -6.69 18.37
CA LEU A 135 6.06 -7.28 18.03
C LEU A 135 6.28 -8.70 17.52
N GLU A 136 5.52 -9.65 18.05
CA GLU A 136 5.48 -11.03 17.55
C GLU A 136 4.04 -11.43 17.23
N TYR A 137 3.87 -12.22 16.17
CA TYR A 137 2.58 -12.78 15.76
C TYR A 137 2.77 -14.27 15.52
N HIS A 138 2.13 -15.10 16.35
CA HIS A 138 2.30 -16.56 16.40
C HIS A 138 1.00 -17.30 16.05
N HIS A 139 0.17 -16.68 15.21
CA HIS A 139 -1.13 -17.22 14.81
C HIS A 139 -1.19 -17.37 13.28
N GLU A 140 -2.23 -18.05 12.80
CA GLU A 140 -2.51 -18.16 11.37
C GLU A 140 -2.65 -16.78 10.70
N PRO A 141 -2.34 -16.68 9.39
CA PRO A 141 -2.56 -15.46 8.63
C PRO A 141 -3.98 -14.92 8.81
N LEU A 142 -4.09 -13.61 9.05
CA LEU A 142 -5.38 -12.97 9.25
C LEU A 142 -6.24 -13.11 7.99
N LYS A 143 -7.50 -13.51 8.17
CA LYS A 143 -8.51 -13.40 7.12
C LYS A 143 -8.88 -11.93 6.99
N TYR A 144 -9.26 -11.52 5.79
CA TYR A 144 -9.74 -10.17 5.52
C TYR A 144 -11.17 -10.22 5.03
N LYS A 145 -11.95 -9.22 5.41
CA LYS A 145 -13.31 -9.04 4.92
C LYS A 145 -13.46 -7.69 4.24
N VAL A 146 -14.29 -7.66 3.21
CA VAL A 146 -14.72 -6.43 2.57
C VAL A 146 -15.86 -5.86 3.40
N THR A 147 -15.60 -4.77 4.10
CA THR A 147 -16.65 -3.92 4.70
C THR A 147 -16.82 -2.67 3.82
N PHE A 148 -17.00 -1.50 4.40
CA PHE A 148 -16.73 -0.24 3.68
C PHE A 148 -15.26 -0.16 3.23
N MET A 149 -14.35 -0.71 4.03
CA MET A 149 -12.93 -0.87 3.71
C MET A 149 -12.55 -2.36 3.76
N TYR A 150 -11.46 -2.70 3.08
CA TYR A 150 -10.83 -4.01 3.22
C TYR A 150 -10.01 -4.01 4.53
N ALA A 151 -10.39 -4.87 5.46
CA ALA A 151 -9.82 -4.89 6.80
C ALA A 151 -9.66 -6.33 7.32
N PRO A 152 -8.71 -6.56 8.24
CA PRO A 152 -8.60 -7.84 8.93
C PRO A 152 -9.90 -8.21 9.63
N ASP A 153 -10.24 -9.49 9.59
CA ASP A 153 -11.39 -10.07 10.26
C ASP A 153 -10.95 -10.76 11.56
N GLY A 154 -11.43 -10.24 12.69
CA GLY A 154 -11.11 -10.75 14.02
C GLY A 154 -10.10 -9.90 14.79
N GLU A 155 -9.63 -10.44 15.91
CA GLU A 155 -8.76 -9.76 16.86
C GLU A 155 -7.29 -9.77 16.40
N LEU A 156 -6.62 -8.64 16.56
CA LEU A 156 -5.19 -8.50 16.32
C LEU A 156 -4.38 -8.97 17.54
N LYS A 157 -4.12 -10.28 17.60
CA LYS A 157 -3.43 -10.95 18.73
C LYS A 157 -1.91 -10.83 18.68
N PHE A 158 -1.40 -9.59 18.66
CA PHE A 158 0.03 -9.34 18.72
C PHE A 158 0.56 -9.53 20.14
N LYS A 159 1.68 -10.23 20.28
CA LYS A 159 2.48 -10.22 21.49
C LYS A 159 3.41 -9.00 21.45
N VAL A 160 3.21 -8.07 22.37
CA VAL A 160 3.96 -6.80 22.45
C VAL A 160 4.94 -6.87 23.62
N ILE A 161 6.24 -6.89 23.31
CA ILE A 161 7.31 -7.00 24.31
C ILE A 161 8.06 -5.67 24.34
N LYS A 162 8.12 -5.02 25.51
CA LYS A 162 8.88 -3.77 25.67
C LYS A 162 10.37 -4.04 25.44
N ARG A 163 11.03 -3.17 24.67
CA ARG A 163 12.48 -3.20 24.45
C ARG A 163 13.25 -2.47 25.54
#